data_AF-A0A8I2K214-F1
#
_entry.id   AF-A0A8I2K214-F1
#
_cell.length_a   1.000
_cell.length_b   1.000
_cell.length_c   1.000
_cell.angle_alpha   90.00
_cell.angle_beta   90.00
_cell.angle_gamma   90.00
#
_symmetry.space_group_name_H-M   'P 1'
#
loop_
_entity.id
_entity.type
_entity.pdbx_description
1 polymer ?
#
loop_
_entity_poly.entity_id
_entity_poly.type
_entity_poly.pdbx_seq_one_letter_code
_entity_poly.pdbx_strand_id
1 'polypeptide(L)'
;MWEQFEDDDLLEEMGLPRLISNRTFDYKGKTYDGYVFKEKWYWNFLIKKLNHKYDRLLRDEPDFHKNNKTAIIEFSRGSEHGGFKTAYDYLSDIILQNAVTLYIYVDFEESMRKNRRRYNPDKPDSILEHALEDLKMEMLYKDSDWEEFAADPEYLKVKEFDVPYGVFNNMPEKTDKPEVLGAHLEEVLARLWQVYNRGAR
;
A
#
# COMPACT_ATOMS: atom_id res chain seq x y z
N MET A 1 -5.73 6.10 7.38
CA MET A 1 -5.06 5.11 8.26
C MET A 1 -4.65 5.82 9.53
N TRP A 2 -3.78 6.83 9.44
CA TRP A 2 -3.36 7.67 10.57
C TRP A 2 -4.53 8.29 11.35
N GLU A 3 -5.51 8.85 10.64
CA GLU A 3 -6.79 9.34 11.20
C GLU A 3 -7.43 8.39 12.23
N GLN A 4 -7.31 7.06 12.05
CA GLN A 4 -7.88 6.12 13.02
C GLN A 4 -7.13 6.09 14.36
N PHE A 5 -5.81 6.31 14.33
CA PHE A 5 -5.00 6.45 15.54
C PHE A 5 -5.36 7.72 16.29
N GLU A 6 -5.56 8.82 15.56
CA GLU A 6 -6.02 10.12 16.09
C GLU A 6 -7.43 10.02 16.68
N ASP A 7 -8.36 9.35 16.00
CA ASP A 7 -9.71 9.11 16.51
C ASP A 7 -9.69 8.36 17.85
N ASP A 8 -8.84 7.32 17.96
CA ASP A 8 -8.70 6.58 19.22
C ASP A 8 -7.96 7.39 20.30
N ASP A 9 -7.08 8.33 19.92
CA ASP A 9 -6.47 9.28 20.86
C ASP A 9 -7.53 10.21 21.45
N LEU A 10 -8.42 10.75 20.62
CA LEU A 10 -9.53 11.59 21.04
C LEU A 10 -10.52 10.83 21.94
N LEU A 11 -10.81 9.57 21.63
CA LEU A 11 -11.64 8.72 22.50
C LEU A 11 -11.00 8.56 23.89
N GLU A 12 -9.69 8.33 23.95
CA GLU A 12 -8.95 8.21 25.21
C GLU A 12 -8.96 9.51 26.02
N GLU A 13 -8.80 10.67 25.35
CA GLU A 13 -8.94 12.00 25.98
C GLU A 13 -10.33 12.25 26.55
N MET A 14 -11.37 11.68 25.92
CA MET A 14 -12.75 11.71 26.42
C MET A 14 -13.00 10.71 27.55
N GLY A 15 -12.01 9.93 27.98
CA GLY A 15 -12.14 8.90 29.00
C GLY A 15 -12.76 7.59 28.51
N LEU A 16 -12.83 7.38 27.20
CA LEU A 16 -13.31 6.15 26.56
C LEU A 16 -12.14 5.23 26.19
N PRO A 17 -12.35 3.91 26.13
CA PRO A 17 -11.31 3.01 25.66
C PRO A 17 -11.05 3.22 24.16
N ARG A 18 -9.77 3.10 23.74
CA ARG A 18 -9.41 2.95 22.32
C ARG A 18 -10.19 1.79 21.72
N LEU A 19 -10.68 1.91 20.50
CA LEU A 19 -11.50 0.87 19.86
C LEU A 19 -10.69 0.02 18.88
N ILE A 20 -9.89 0.64 18.02
CA ILE A 20 -9.32 -0.02 16.84
C ILE A 20 -7.80 -0.22 16.96
N SER A 21 -7.12 0.63 17.72
CA SER A 21 -5.67 0.70 17.81
C SER A 21 -5.13 0.63 19.24
N ASN A 22 -3.85 0.27 19.35
CA ASN A 22 -3.03 0.35 20.56
C ASN A 22 -1.89 1.35 20.35
N ARG A 23 -1.32 1.83 21.46
CA ARG A 23 -0.08 2.62 21.50
C ARG A 23 1.16 1.78 21.78
N THR A 24 0.98 0.48 21.95
CA THR A 24 2.06 -0.48 22.16
C THR A 24 1.84 -1.72 21.31
N PHE A 25 2.93 -2.43 21.03
CA PHE A 25 2.91 -3.68 20.30
C PHE A 25 3.87 -4.70 20.93
N ASP A 26 3.49 -5.97 20.87
CA ASP A 26 4.32 -7.07 21.32
C ASP A 26 5.09 -7.66 20.14
N TYR A 27 6.42 -7.74 20.26
CA TYR A 27 7.27 -8.34 19.26
C TYR A 27 8.45 -9.07 19.89
N LYS A 28 8.73 -10.29 19.42
CA LYS A 28 9.82 -11.14 19.96
C LYS A 28 9.80 -11.27 21.49
N GLY A 29 8.60 -11.37 22.08
CA GLY A 29 8.39 -11.58 23.52
C GLY A 29 8.58 -10.35 24.40
N LYS A 30 8.61 -9.13 23.82
CA LYS A 30 8.67 -7.87 24.56
C LYS A 30 7.65 -6.87 24.01
N THR A 31 7.21 -5.96 24.87
CA THR A 31 6.32 -4.86 24.52
C THR A 31 7.13 -3.60 24.20
N TYR A 32 6.76 -2.91 23.13
CA TYR A 32 7.36 -1.65 22.70
C TYR A 32 6.30 -0.60 22.46
N ASP A 33 6.68 0.68 22.56
CA ASP A 33 5.83 1.81 22.19
C ASP A 33 5.71 1.91 20.66
N GLY A 34 4.52 2.25 20.17
CA GLY A 34 4.22 2.47 18.77
C GLY A 34 2.77 2.13 18.40
N TYR A 35 2.14 2.98 17.57
CA TYR A 35 0.75 2.77 17.14
C TYR A 35 0.57 1.52 16.29
N VAL A 36 -0.32 0.60 16.67
CA VAL A 36 -0.69 -0.57 15.85
C VAL A 36 -2.19 -0.80 15.86
N PHE A 37 -2.71 -1.44 14.82
CA PHE A 37 -4.09 -1.92 14.86
C PHE A 37 -4.20 -3.16 15.74
N LYS A 38 -5.24 -3.21 16.57
CA LYS A 38 -5.53 -4.35 17.45
C LYS A 38 -5.77 -5.63 16.66
N GLU A 39 -6.42 -5.50 15.52
CA GLU A 39 -6.95 -6.62 14.77
C GLU A 39 -6.56 -6.56 13.29
N LYS A 40 -6.24 -7.73 12.72
CA LYS A 40 -5.81 -7.84 11.32
C LYS A 40 -6.91 -7.43 10.33
N TRP A 41 -8.19 -7.63 10.67
CA TRP A 41 -9.31 -7.30 9.78
C TRP A 41 -9.34 -5.82 9.39
N TYR A 42 -8.82 -4.92 10.22
CA TYR A 42 -8.86 -3.49 9.95
C TYR A 42 -8.04 -3.12 8.71
N TRP A 43 -6.94 -3.83 8.45
CA TRP A 43 -6.16 -3.67 7.21
C TRP A 43 -6.98 -3.97 5.96
N ASN A 44 -7.86 -4.96 6.03
CA ASN A 44 -8.78 -5.32 4.94
C ASN A 44 -9.96 -4.36 4.85
N PHE A 45 -10.43 -3.84 5.98
CA PHE A 45 -11.41 -2.76 6.02
C PHE A 45 -10.91 -1.48 5.32
N LEU A 46 -9.63 -1.14 5.47
CA LEU A 46 -9.02 -0.02 4.74
C LEU A 46 -9.04 -0.23 3.22
N ILE A 47 -8.87 -1.47 2.73
CA ILE A 47 -9.04 -1.78 1.29
C ILE A 47 -10.50 -1.56 0.87
N LYS A 48 -11.47 -2.00 1.68
CA LYS A 48 -12.89 -1.71 1.40
C LYS A 48 -13.21 -0.21 1.37
N LYS A 49 -12.54 0.62 2.18
CA LYS A 49 -12.65 2.09 2.07
C LYS A 49 -12.14 2.62 0.73
N LEU A 50 -11.10 2.01 0.13
CA LEU A 50 -10.63 2.36 -1.21
C LEU A 50 -11.70 2.05 -2.26
N ASN A 51 -12.33 0.87 -2.19
CA ASN A 51 -13.46 0.51 -3.06
C ASN A 51 -14.56 1.58 -2.98
N HIS A 52 -15.00 1.95 -1.77
CA HIS A 52 -16.04 2.97 -1.60
C HIS A 52 -15.65 4.37 -2.09
N LYS A 53 -14.36 4.73 -2.06
CA LYS A 53 -13.89 5.98 -2.66
C LYS A 53 -13.96 5.92 -4.18
N TYR A 54 -13.55 4.80 -4.77
CA TYR A 54 -13.62 4.59 -6.21
C TYR A 54 -15.07 4.52 -6.73
N ASP A 55 -15.96 3.82 -6.01
CA ASP A 55 -17.39 3.75 -6.36
C ASP A 55 -18.04 5.14 -6.36
N ARG A 56 -17.72 5.98 -5.36
CA ARG A 56 -18.20 7.36 -5.30
C ARG A 56 -17.64 8.21 -6.45
N LEU A 57 -16.36 8.04 -6.78
CA LEU A 57 -15.74 8.72 -7.93
C LEU A 57 -16.48 8.40 -9.23
N LEU A 58 -16.74 7.12 -9.51
CA LEU A 58 -17.44 6.71 -10.72
C LEU A 58 -18.92 7.11 -10.72
N ARG A 59 -19.58 7.14 -9.56
CA ARG A 59 -20.95 7.63 -9.43
C ARG A 59 -21.05 9.12 -9.74
N ASP A 60 -20.13 9.92 -9.16
CA ASP A 60 -20.15 11.37 -9.29
C ASP A 60 -19.61 11.82 -10.66
N GLU A 61 -18.74 11.02 -11.28
CA GLU A 61 -18.21 11.20 -12.64
C GLU A 61 -18.34 9.90 -13.48
N PRO A 62 -19.53 9.58 -14.04
CA PRO A 62 -19.75 8.33 -14.81
C PRO A 62 -18.84 8.15 -16.03
N ASP A 63 -18.37 9.25 -16.60
CA ASP A 63 -17.45 9.26 -17.75
C ASP A 63 -15.99 9.51 -17.35
N PHE A 64 -15.62 9.33 -16.07
CA PHE A 64 -14.28 9.60 -15.53
C PHE A 64 -13.16 9.03 -16.42
N HIS A 65 -13.21 7.74 -16.73
CA HIS A 65 -12.20 7.08 -17.57
C HIS A 65 -12.31 7.41 -19.05
N LYS A 66 -13.51 7.77 -19.55
CA LYS A 66 -13.69 8.21 -20.95
C LYS A 66 -13.07 9.59 -21.22
N ASN A 67 -12.91 10.39 -20.17
CA ASN A 67 -12.28 11.70 -20.22
C ASN A 67 -10.75 11.65 -19.99
N ASN A 68 -10.11 10.51 -20.28
CA ASN A 68 -8.67 10.28 -20.11
C ASN A 68 -8.17 10.56 -18.68
N LYS A 69 -9.01 10.34 -17.67
CA LYS A 69 -8.60 10.43 -16.26
C LYS A 69 -8.21 9.05 -15.73
N THR A 70 -7.16 9.04 -14.93
CA THR A 70 -6.63 7.86 -14.24
C THR A 70 -6.80 8.03 -12.75
N ALA A 71 -7.32 7.00 -12.08
CA ALA A 71 -7.32 6.92 -10.64
C ALA A 71 -6.08 6.15 -10.18
N ILE A 72 -5.34 6.69 -9.22
CA ILE A 72 -4.22 6.01 -8.59
C ILE A 72 -4.68 5.51 -7.23
N ILE A 73 -4.57 4.20 -7.02
CA ILE A 73 -4.85 3.54 -5.74
C ILE A 73 -3.51 3.06 -5.18
N GLU A 74 -3.09 3.66 -4.07
CA GLU A 74 -1.82 3.34 -3.42
C GLU A 74 -2.07 2.65 -2.07
N PHE A 75 -1.40 1.53 -1.84
CA PHE A 75 -1.33 0.88 -0.54
C PHE A 75 -0.08 -0.01 -0.45
N SER A 76 0.33 -0.32 0.78
CA SER A 76 1.39 -1.28 1.08
C SER A 76 0.87 -2.42 1.94
N ARG A 77 1.57 -3.56 1.90
CA ARG A 77 1.31 -4.74 2.72
C ARG A 77 2.62 -5.44 3.05
N GLY A 78 2.68 -6.01 4.24
CA GLY A 78 3.58 -7.10 4.57
C GLY A 78 2.79 -8.31 5.04
N SER A 79 3.46 -9.45 5.16
CA SER A 79 2.82 -10.75 5.45
C SER A 79 2.09 -10.75 6.79
N GLU A 80 2.54 -9.95 7.77
CA GLU A 80 1.88 -9.86 9.09
C GLU A 80 0.42 -9.39 9.00
N HIS A 81 0.06 -8.67 7.93
CA HIS A 81 -1.30 -8.16 7.68
C HIS A 81 -2.08 -8.97 6.64
N GLY A 82 -1.62 -10.19 6.35
CA GLY A 82 -2.19 -11.07 5.33
C GLY A 82 -1.60 -10.86 3.93
N GLY A 83 -0.63 -9.95 3.76
CA GLY A 83 0.07 -9.75 2.49
C GLY A 83 -0.77 -9.08 1.39
N PHE A 84 -0.15 -8.98 0.21
CA PHE A 84 -0.75 -8.44 -1.01
C PHE A 84 -1.87 -9.35 -1.52
N LYS A 85 -1.70 -10.68 -1.51
CA LYS A 85 -2.72 -11.62 -2.00
C LYS A 85 -4.06 -11.38 -1.29
N THR A 86 -4.04 -11.33 0.04
CA THR A 86 -5.26 -11.04 0.82
C THR A 86 -5.77 -9.63 0.54
N ALA A 87 -4.92 -8.62 0.37
CA ALA A 87 -5.39 -7.27 0.06
C ALA A 87 -6.17 -7.22 -1.26
N TYR A 88 -5.67 -7.89 -2.29
CA TYR A 88 -6.31 -7.94 -3.61
C TYR A 88 -7.64 -8.69 -3.58
N ASP A 89 -7.80 -9.74 -2.76
CA ASP A 89 -9.08 -10.42 -2.57
C ASP A 89 -10.20 -9.49 -2.04
N TYR A 90 -9.83 -8.42 -1.33
CA TYR A 90 -10.76 -7.42 -0.80
C TYR A 90 -11.01 -6.25 -1.76
N LEU A 91 -10.30 -6.15 -2.87
CA LEU A 91 -10.63 -5.19 -3.93
C LEU A 91 -11.95 -5.58 -4.62
N SER A 92 -12.69 -4.55 -5.03
CA SER A 92 -13.94 -4.73 -5.78
C SER A 92 -13.67 -5.23 -7.19
N ASP A 93 -14.63 -5.96 -7.76
CA ASP A 93 -14.49 -6.52 -9.11
C ASP A 93 -14.37 -5.42 -10.16
N ILE A 94 -15.03 -4.28 -9.96
CA ILE A 94 -14.90 -3.12 -10.85
C ILE A 94 -13.48 -2.54 -10.85
N ILE A 95 -12.76 -2.57 -9.72
CA ILE A 95 -11.35 -2.20 -9.69
C ILE A 95 -10.53 -3.27 -10.41
N LEU A 96 -10.69 -4.54 -10.04
CA LEU A 96 -9.90 -5.64 -10.60
C LEU A 96 -10.05 -5.76 -12.14
N GLN A 97 -11.24 -5.50 -12.66
CA GLN A 97 -11.51 -5.51 -14.10
C GLN A 97 -10.76 -4.43 -14.88
N ASN A 98 -10.50 -3.28 -14.26
CA ASN A 98 -9.94 -2.10 -14.94
C ASN A 98 -8.49 -1.80 -14.53
N ALA A 99 -8.02 -2.38 -13.43
CA ALA A 99 -6.74 -2.05 -12.84
C ALA A 99 -5.56 -2.63 -13.63
N VAL A 100 -4.46 -1.90 -13.54
CA VAL A 100 -3.11 -2.41 -13.76
C VAL A 100 -2.29 -2.09 -12.51
N THR A 101 -1.30 -2.91 -12.20
CA THR A 101 -0.50 -2.77 -10.99
C THR A 101 0.92 -2.35 -11.32
N LEU A 102 1.40 -1.29 -10.68
CA LEU A 102 2.82 -0.97 -10.62
C LEU A 102 3.34 -1.31 -9.22
N TYR A 103 4.15 -2.36 -9.11
CA TYR A 103 4.79 -2.73 -7.85
C TYR A 103 6.14 -2.04 -7.72
N ILE A 104 6.34 -1.34 -6.61
CA ILE A 104 7.62 -0.70 -6.31
C ILE A 104 8.45 -1.65 -5.46
N TYR A 105 9.44 -2.29 -6.09
CA TYR A 105 10.36 -3.19 -5.40
C TYR A 105 11.48 -2.40 -4.72
N VAL A 106 11.70 -2.66 -3.45
CA VAL A 106 12.83 -2.21 -2.65
C VAL A 106 13.16 -3.33 -1.66
N ASP A 107 14.44 -3.61 -1.43
CA ASP A 107 14.80 -4.59 -0.40
C ASP A 107 14.58 -4.02 1.02
N PHE A 108 14.56 -4.90 2.01
CA PHE A 108 14.27 -4.51 3.39
C PHE A 108 15.31 -3.52 3.93
N GLU A 109 16.59 -3.71 3.62
CA GLU A 109 17.67 -2.84 4.13
C GLU A 109 17.58 -1.42 3.56
N GLU A 110 17.28 -1.28 2.27
CA GLU A 110 17.06 0.02 1.65
C GLU A 110 15.75 0.65 2.13
N SER A 111 14.69 -0.13 2.36
CA SER A 111 13.45 0.34 2.98
C SER A 111 13.71 0.91 4.38
N MET A 112 14.51 0.22 5.19
CA MET A 112 14.94 0.65 6.52
C MET A 112 15.77 1.94 6.46
N ARG A 113 16.75 2.00 5.54
CA ARG A 113 17.56 3.21 5.32
C ARG A 113 16.69 4.43 4.99
N LYS A 114 15.71 4.25 4.10
CA LYS A 114 14.75 5.28 3.69
C LYS A 114 13.83 5.70 4.82
N ASN A 115 13.31 4.75 5.59
CA ASN A 115 12.46 5.02 6.75
C ASN A 115 13.19 5.88 7.78
N ARG A 116 14.42 5.51 8.16
CA ARG A 116 15.24 6.29 9.10
C ARG A 116 15.55 7.71 8.60
N ARG A 117 15.73 7.89 7.28
CA ARG A 117 15.98 9.21 6.69
C ARG A 117 14.76 10.13 6.75
N ARG A 118 13.55 9.59 6.73
CA ARG A 118 12.30 10.38 6.77
C ARG A 118 12.01 10.96 8.14
N TYR A 119 12.56 10.38 9.20
CA TYR A 119 12.32 10.81 10.57
C TYR A 119 12.65 12.29 10.76
N ASN A 120 11.62 13.11 10.99
CA ASN A 120 11.77 14.51 11.34
C ASN A 120 11.01 14.81 12.65
N PRO A 121 11.71 15.04 13.78
CA PRO A 121 11.07 15.31 15.06
C PRO A 121 10.32 16.64 15.08
N ASP A 122 10.65 17.58 14.17
CA ASP A 122 10.02 18.89 14.10
C ASP A 122 8.68 18.88 13.35
N LYS A 123 8.32 17.74 12.72
CA LYS A 123 7.08 17.58 11.96
C LYS A 123 6.47 16.19 12.15
N PRO A 124 6.02 15.86 13.37
CA PRO A 124 5.52 14.53 13.72
C PRO A 124 4.29 14.10 12.91
N ASP A 125 3.47 15.07 12.48
CA ASP A 125 2.20 14.84 11.76
C ASP A 125 2.37 14.81 10.22
N SER A 126 3.59 14.98 9.71
CA SER A 126 3.85 15.01 8.28
C SER A 126 3.87 13.59 7.70
N ILE A 127 2.95 13.28 6.78
CA ILE A 127 2.90 11.98 6.08
C ILE A 127 4.24 11.66 5.37
N LEU A 128 4.97 12.69 4.92
CA LEU A 128 6.25 12.53 4.23
C LEU A 128 7.45 12.39 5.17
N GLU A 129 7.32 12.89 6.40
CA GLU A 129 8.39 12.94 7.40
C GLU A 129 8.10 12.09 8.64
N HIS A 130 7.03 11.27 8.56
CA HIS A 130 6.70 10.25 9.53
C HIS A 130 7.53 8.98 9.23
N ALA A 131 8.20 8.46 10.24
CA ALA A 131 8.95 7.20 10.17
C ALA A 131 8.41 6.24 11.22
N LEU A 132 8.42 4.95 10.90
CA LEU A 132 8.09 3.91 11.86
C LEU A 132 9.32 3.54 12.69
N GLU A 133 9.10 3.06 13.91
CA GLU A 133 10.16 2.50 14.74
C GLU A 133 10.78 1.27 14.05
N ASP A 134 12.10 1.09 14.15
CA ASP A 134 12.83 0.02 13.44
C ASP A 134 12.24 -1.38 13.70
N LEU A 135 11.88 -1.69 14.95
CA LEU A 135 11.29 -2.97 15.31
C LEU A 135 9.88 -3.16 14.74
N LYS A 136 9.14 -2.06 14.60
CA LYS A 136 7.83 -2.06 13.97
C LYS A 136 7.95 -2.24 12.46
N MET A 137 8.92 -1.59 11.82
CA MET A 137 9.26 -1.86 10.41
C MET A 137 9.59 -3.35 10.20
N GLU A 138 10.43 -3.92 11.08
CA GLU A 138 10.77 -5.34 11.02
C GLU A 138 9.53 -6.23 11.17
N MET A 139 8.67 -5.95 12.15
CA MET A 139 7.46 -6.73 12.41
C MET A 139 6.44 -6.66 11.28
N LEU A 140 6.21 -5.46 10.72
CA LEU A 140 5.12 -5.25 9.76
C LEU A 140 5.52 -5.53 8.30
N TYR A 141 6.79 -5.27 7.93
CA TYR A 141 7.19 -5.16 6.52
C TYR A 141 8.43 -5.96 6.11
N LYS A 142 9.09 -6.68 7.03
CA LYS A 142 10.26 -7.50 6.66
C LYS A 142 9.88 -8.63 5.70
N ASP A 143 8.78 -9.30 6.01
CA ASP A 143 8.28 -10.41 5.20
C ASP A 143 7.16 -9.92 4.29
N SER A 144 7.17 -10.41 3.04
CA SER A 144 6.19 -10.11 2.01
C SER A 144 5.84 -11.37 1.25
N ASP A 145 4.57 -11.51 0.89
CA ASP A 145 4.05 -12.59 0.04
C ASP A 145 4.16 -12.26 -1.45
N TRP A 146 4.77 -11.13 -1.82
CA TRP A 146 4.78 -10.64 -3.19
C TRP A 146 5.30 -11.66 -4.20
N GLU A 147 6.42 -12.33 -3.93
CA GLU A 147 7.01 -13.31 -4.86
C GLU A 147 6.10 -14.53 -5.08
N GLU A 148 5.37 -14.97 -4.05
CA GLU A 148 4.38 -16.03 -4.18
C GLU A 148 3.15 -15.54 -4.95
N PHE A 149 2.70 -14.33 -4.64
CA PHE A 149 1.51 -13.73 -5.22
C PHE A 149 1.69 -13.40 -6.71
N ALA A 150 2.87 -12.91 -7.09
CA ALA A 150 3.26 -12.51 -8.44
C ALA A 150 4.02 -13.65 -9.17
N ALA A 151 3.59 -14.90 -8.97
CA ALA A 151 4.24 -16.07 -9.56
C ALA A 151 4.10 -16.15 -11.09
N ASP A 152 3.03 -15.57 -11.65
CA ASP A 152 2.89 -15.40 -13.10
C ASP A 152 3.64 -14.13 -13.53
N PRO A 153 4.44 -14.17 -14.61
CA PRO A 153 5.37 -13.08 -14.96
C PRO A 153 4.70 -11.81 -15.50
N GLU A 154 3.40 -11.83 -15.81
CA GLU A 154 2.69 -10.72 -16.43
C GLU A 154 1.40 -10.33 -15.70
N TYR A 155 0.77 -11.27 -14.96
CA TYR A 155 -0.53 -11.06 -14.33
C TYR A 155 -0.54 -11.45 -12.86
N LEU A 156 -1.25 -10.67 -12.04
CA LEU A 156 -1.69 -11.09 -10.72
C LEU A 156 -3.03 -11.81 -10.88
N LYS A 157 -3.08 -13.07 -10.45
CA LYS A 157 -4.30 -13.89 -10.50
C LYS A 157 -5.15 -13.61 -9.25
N VAL A 158 -6.30 -12.96 -9.43
CA VAL A 158 -7.16 -12.52 -8.31
C VAL A 158 -8.62 -12.80 -8.65
N LYS A 159 -9.27 -13.69 -7.89
CA LYS A 159 -10.63 -14.20 -8.20
C LYS A 159 -10.67 -14.73 -9.64
N GLU A 160 -11.62 -14.30 -10.47
CA GLU A 160 -11.65 -14.57 -11.92
C GLU A 160 -10.84 -13.58 -12.79
N PHE A 161 -10.14 -12.61 -12.20
CA PHE A 161 -9.45 -11.55 -12.93
C PHE A 161 -7.94 -11.80 -13.08
N ASP A 162 -7.44 -11.46 -14.26
CA ASP A 162 -6.01 -11.38 -14.57
C ASP A 162 -5.59 -9.91 -14.58
N VAL A 163 -4.99 -9.43 -13.49
CA VAL A 163 -4.59 -8.03 -13.35
C VAL A 163 -3.17 -7.84 -13.87
N PRO A 164 -2.95 -7.12 -14.98
CA PRO A 164 -1.60 -6.89 -15.50
C PRO A 164 -0.74 -6.15 -14.48
N TYR A 165 0.54 -6.51 -14.37
CA TYR A 165 1.45 -5.77 -13.50
C TYR A 165 2.84 -5.55 -14.09
N GLY A 166 3.52 -4.54 -13.56
CA GLY A 166 4.92 -4.24 -13.82
C GLY A 166 5.66 -3.99 -12.51
N VAL A 167 6.95 -4.34 -12.47
CA VAL A 167 7.81 -4.10 -11.32
C VAL A 167 8.74 -2.95 -11.60
N PHE A 168 8.61 -1.88 -10.83
CA PHE A 168 9.59 -0.81 -10.76
C PHE A 168 10.66 -1.21 -9.75
N ASN A 169 11.86 -1.54 -10.23
CA ASN A 169 12.97 -1.87 -9.34
C ASN A 169 13.61 -0.58 -8.81
N ASN A 170 13.31 -0.22 -7.57
CA ASN A 170 13.82 0.99 -6.91
C ASN A 170 15.19 0.78 -6.24
N MET A 171 16.05 -0.09 -6.78
CA MET A 171 17.40 -0.36 -6.28
C MET A 171 18.50 0.15 -7.25
N PRO A 172 19.52 0.91 -6.77
CA PRO A 172 19.43 1.76 -5.57
C PRO A 172 18.35 2.83 -5.77
N GLU A 173 17.96 3.55 -4.71
CA GLU A 173 16.85 4.50 -4.75
C GLU A 173 16.87 5.44 -5.98
N LYS A 174 15.89 5.20 -6.87
CA LYS A 174 15.64 5.99 -8.11
C LYS A 174 14.56 7.05 -7.90
N THR A 175 13.67 6.82 -6.93
CA THR A 175 12.53 7.68 -6.62
C THR A 175 12.91 9.09 -6.16
N ASP A 176 14.12 9.28 -5.60
CA ASP A 176 14.64 10.59 -5.19
C ASP A 176 15.46 11.29 -6.30
N LYS A 177 15.51 10.71 -7.49
CA LYS A 177 16.36 11.17 -8.61
C LYS A 177 15.50 11.42 -9.86
N PRO A 178 14.95 12.63 -10.01
CA PRO A 178 14.07 12.97 -11.14
C PRO A 178 14.67 12.63 -12.52
N GLU A 179 15.99 12.72 -12.66
CA GLU A 179 16.73 12.47 -13.89
C GLU A 179 16.71 11.00 -14.36
N VAL A 180 16.53 10.03 -13.44
CA VAL A 180 16.42 8.60 -13.79
C VAL A 180 15.01 8.05 -13.57
N LEU A 181 14.21 8.69 -12.72
CA LEU A 181 12.86 8.26 -12.39
C LEU A 181 11.97 8.19 -13.64
N GLY A 182 11.95 9.26 -14.44
CA GLY A 182 11.10 9.36 -15.63
C GLY A 182 11.39 8.27 -16.65
N ALA A 183 12.67 8.04 -16.97
CA ALA A 183 13.08 7.02 -17.93
C ALA A 183 12.70 5.60 -17.47
N HIS A 184 12.86 5.29 -16.18
CA HIS A 184 12.52 3.96 -15.67
C HIS A 184 11.01 3.75 -15.53
N LEU A 185 10.25 4.79 -15.18
CA LEU A 185 8.79 4.75 -15.21
C LEU A 185 8.30 4.51 -16.64
N GLU A 186 8.83 5.24 -17.62
CA GLU A 186 8.46 5.07 -19.04
C GLU A 186 8.71 3.64 -19.51
N GLU A 187 9.87 3.06 -19.19
CA GLU A 187 10.21 1.68 -19.51
C GLU A 187 9.18 0.68 -18.95
N VAL A 188 8.89 0.76 -17.64
CA VAL A 188 7.99 -0.18 -16.96
C VAL A 188 6.55 0.01 -17.42
N LEU A 189 6.09 1.25 -17.55
CA LEU A 189 4.73 1.58 -17.97
C LEU A 189 4.48 1.25 -19.45
N ALA A 190 5.48 1.43 -20.33
CA ALA A 190 5.36 1.03 -21.73
C ALA A 190 5.18 -0.49 -21.87
N ARG A 191 5.93 -1.28 -21.10
CA ARG A 191 5.73 -2.73 -21.05
C ARG A 191 4.36 -3.09 -20.48
N LEU A 192 3.98 -2.49 -19.35
CA LEU A 192 2.68 -2.72 -18.73
C LEU A 192 1.52 -2.41 -19.68
N TRP A 193 1.63 -1.31 -20.44
CA TRP A 193 0.67 -0.93 -21.47
C TRP A 193 0.55 -1.97 -22.58
N GLN A 194 1.67 -2.59 -23.00
CA GLN A 194 1.63 -3.68 -23.97
C GLN A 194 0.90 -4.90 -23.42
N VAL A 195 1.18 -5.31 -22.17
CA VAL A 195 0.50 -6.44 -21.51
C VAL A 195 -1.01 -6.18 -21.42
N TYR A 196 -1.39 -5.01 -20.92
CA TYR A 196 -2.79 -4.60 -20.81
C TYR A 196 -3.55 -4.71 -22.15
N ASN A 197 -2.97 -4.19 -23.24
CA ASN A 197 -3.59 -4.24 -24.57
C ASN A 197 -3.63 -5.63 -25.21
N ARG A 198 -2.85 -6.59 -24.72
CA ARG A 198 -2.95 -7.99 -25.18
C ARG A 198 -4.11 -8.73 -24.53
N GLY A 199 -4.37 -8.48 -23.25
CA GLY A 199 -5.46 -9.08 -22.49
C GLY A 199 -6.84 -8.44 -22.73
N ALA A 200 -6.88 -7.17 -23.14
CA ALA A 200 -8.12 -6.43 -23.43
C ALA A 200 -8.76 -6.75 -24.80
N ARG A 201 -8.34 -7.82 -25.49
CA ARG A 201 -8.88 -8.25 -26.80
C ARG A 201 -9.71 -9.52 -26.68
#